data_AF-A0A7J8TH58-F1
#
_entry.id   AF-A0A7J8TH58-F1
#
_cell.length_a   1.000
_cell.length_b   1.000
_cell.length_c   1.000
_cell.angle_alpha   90.00
_cell.angle_beta   90.00
_cell.angle_gamma   90.00
#
_symmetry.space_group_name_H-M   'P 1'
#
loop_
_entity.id
_entity.type
_entity.pdbx_description
1 polymer ?
#
loop_
_entity_poly.entity_id
_entity_poly.type
_entity_poly.pdbx_seq_one_letter_code
_entity_poly.pdbx_strand_id
1 'polypeptide(L)'
;MAIAVEAALKWNRREKRQMRKLQRAVREKDRERASLKRKKEDMVAKEAAKQKVVDEFMPFFVAIANNDMETAQNFDETAMMNTIRTTLNDGE
;
A
#
# COMPACT_ATOMS: atom_id res chain seq x y z
N MET A 1 -0.89 57.19 -19.41
CA MET A 1 -1.56 55.90 -19.72
C MET A 1 -0.58 54.73 -19.90
N ALA A 2 0.55 54.87 -20.60
CA ALA A 2 1.50 53.77 -20.84
C ALA A 2 2.01 53.04 -19.58
N ILE A 3 2.33 53.78 -18.51
CA ILE A 3 2.85 53.22 -17.24
C ILE A 3 1.82 52.29 -16.56
N ALA A 4 0.54 52.64 -16.59
CA ALA A 4 -0.52 51.82 -16.00
C ALA A 4 -0.75 50.52 -16.78
N VAL A 5 -0.63 50.57 -18.12
CA VAL A 5 -0.73 49.40 -18.99
C VAL A 5 0.41 48.41 -18.75
N GLU A 6 1.65 48.91 -18.60
CA GLU A 6 2.80 48.05 -18.28
C GLU A 6 2.71 47.42 -16.89
N ALA A 7 2.22 48.16 -15.90
CA ALA A 7 1.99 47.65 -14.55
C ALA A 7 0.95 46.51 -14.55
N ALA A 8 -0.16 46.69 -15.26
CA ALA A 8 -1.20 45.66 -15.42
C ALA A 8 -0.66 44.41 -16.14
N LEU A 9 0.16 44.58 -17.18
CA LEU A 9 0.82 43.46 -17.88
C LEU A 9 1.78 42.68 -16.97
N LYS A 10 2.59 43.39 -16.16
CA LYS A 10 3.49 42.76 -15.18
C LYS A 10 2.70 42.00 -14.11
N TRP A 11 1.60 42.56 -13.62
CA TRP A 11 0.71 41.91 -12.66
C TRP A 11 0.12 40.60 -13.23
N ASN A 12 -0.48 40.67 -14.43
CA ASN A 12 -1.06 39.49 -15.09
C ASN A 12 -0.02 38.39 -15.33
N ARG A 13 1.21 38.75 -15.73
CA ARG A 13 2.32 37.80 -15.87
C ARG A 13 2.70 37.14 -14.54
N ARG A 14 2.68 37.89 -13.43
CA ARG A 14 2.95 37.35 -12.09
C ARG A 14 1.85 36.37 -11.66
N GLU A 15 0.58 36.74 -11.80
CA GLU A 15 -0.55 35.85 -11.51
C GLU A 15 -0.49 34.57 -12.33
N LYS A 16 -0.27 34.67 -13.65
CA LYS A 16 -0.12 33.48 -14.51
C LYS A 16 1.02 32.58 -14.06
N ARG A 17 2.13 33.14 -13.59
CA ARG A 17 3.25 32.35 -13.05
C ARG A 17 2.86 31.66 -11.74
N GLN A 18 2.15 32.35 -10.84
CA GLN A 18 1.68 31.74 -9.59
C GLN A 18 0.67 30.62 -9.85
N MET A 19 -0.30 30.85 -10.74
CA MET A 19 -1.26 29.82 -11.14
C MET A 19 -0.57 28.58 -11.71
N ARG A 20 0.46 28.74 -12.55
CA ARG A 20 1.23 27.60 -13.07
C ARG A 20 1.99 26.85 -11.97
N LYS A 21 2.51 27.55 -10.95
CA LYS A 21 3.17 26.91 -9.81
C LYS A 21 2.16 26.10 -8.99
N LEU A 22 1.01 26.68 -8.68
CA LEU A 22 -0.06 25.98 -7.96
C LEU A 22 -0.56 24.76 -8.73
N GLN A 23 -0.78 24.87 -10.04
CA GLN A 23 -1.16 23.73 -10.88
C GLN A 23 -0.11 22.61 -10.87
N ARG A 24 1.18 22.95 -10.83
CA ARG A 24 2.25 21.94 -10.69
C ARG A 24 2.21 21.28 -9.32
N ALA A 25 2.07 22.06 -8.25
CA ALA A 25 1.98 21.54 -6.89
C ALA A 25 0.77 20.60 -6.70
N VAL A 26 -0.40 20.94 -7.27
CA VAL A 26 -1.59 20.07 -7.26
C VAL A 26 -1.28 18.75 -7.98
N ARG A 27 -0.72 18.80 -9.19
CA ARG A 27 -0.37 17.58 -9.95
C ARG A 27 0.65 16.71 -9.22
N GLU A 28 1.59 17.31 -8.52
CA GLU A 28 2.58 16.59 -7.73
C GLU A 28 1.92 15.88 -6.54
N LYS A 29 1.03 16.56 -5.83
CA LYS A 29 0.23 15.96 -4.74
C LYS A 29 -0.69 14.85 -5.23
N ASP A 30 -1.28 14.98 -6.42
CA ASP A 30 -2.09 13.92 -7.02
C ASP A 30 -1.25 12.66 -7.32
N ARG A 31 -0.03 12.83 -7.83
CA ARG A 31 0.91 11.72 -8.07
C ARG A 31 1.35 11.05 -6.77
N GLU A 32 1.68 11.85 -5.76
CA GLU A 32 2.03 11.35 -4.43
C GLU A 32 0.88 10.53 -3.85
N ARG A 33 -0.35 11.06 -3.91
CA ARG A 33 -1.55 10.36 -3.45
C ARG A 33 -1.78 9.05 -4.21
N ALA A 34 -1.59 9.04 -5.52
CA ALA A 34 -1.71 7.82 -6.32
C ALA A 34 -0.66 6.77 -5.93
N SER A 35 0.59 7.20 -5.70
CA SER A 35 1.66 6.31 -5.21
C SER A 35 1.34 5.75 -3.84
N LEU A 36 0.88 6.59 -2.90
CA LEU A 36 0.50 6.15 -1.56
C LEU A 36 -0.69 5.18 -1.58
N LYS A 37 -1.67 5.39 -2.47
CA LYS A 37 -2.79 4.46 -2.64
C LYS A 37 -2.31 3.07 -3.06
N ARG A 38 -1.40 3.00 -4.05
CA ARG A 38 -0.79 1.74 -4.50
C ARG A 38 -0.02 1.05 -3.38
N LYS A 39 0.85 1.79 -2.68
CA LYS A 39 1.60 1.26 -1.53
C LYS A 39 0.68 0.71 -0.44
N LYS A 40 -0.44 1.40 -0.18
CA LYS A 40 -1.45 0.92 0.77
C LYS A 40 -2.10 -0.38 0.29
N GLU A 41 -2.49 -0.46 -0.98
CA GLU A 41 -3.06 -1.66 -1.57
C GLU A 41 -2.08 -2.85 -1.50
N ASP A 42 -0.81 -2.62 -1.83
CA ASP A 42 0.25 -3.65 -1.72
C ASP A 42 0.45 -4.11 -0.27
N MET A 43 0.47 -3.17 0.68
CA MET A 43 0.59 -3.48 2.10
C MET A 43 -0.59 -4.31 2.61
N VAL A 44 -1.82 -3.93 2.23
CA VAL A 44 -3.04 -4.68 2.57
C VAL A 44 -3.02 -6.07 1.97
N ALA A 45 -2.57 -6.22 0.72
CA ALA A 45 -2.44 -7.54 0.09
C ALA A 45 -1.41 -8.42 0.82
N LYS A 46 -0.27 -7.85 1.23
CA LYS A 46 0.74 -8.56 2.03
C LYS A 46 0.22 -8.97 3.41
N GLU A 47 -0.55 -8.10 4.08
CA GLU A 47 -1.20 -8.43 5.35
C GLU A 47 -2.27 -9.52 5.18
N ALA A 48 -3.08 -9.44 4.13
CA ALA A 48 -4.09 -10.46 3.84
C ALA A 48 -3.44 -11.84 3.56
N ALA A 49 -2.33 -11.87 2.85
CA ALA A 49 -1.57 -13.11 2.63
C ALA A 49 -1.05 -13.70 3.96
N LYS A 50 -0.51 -12.86 4.85
CA LYS A 50 -0.10 -13.29 6.21
C LYS A 50 -1.27 -13.83 7.03
N GLN A 51 -2.42 -13.14 7.00
CA GLN A 51 -3.60 -13.58 7.74
C GLN A 51 -4.10 -14.93 7.23
N LYS A 52 -4.07 -15.16 5.92
CA LYS A 52 -4.46 -16.45 5.33
C LYS A 52 -3.62 -17.60 5.87
N VAL A 53 -2.29 -17.43 5.99
CA VAL A 53 -1.40 -18.43 6.59
C VAL A 53 -1.79 -18.72 8.04
N VAL A 54 -2.08 -17.69 8.83
CA VAL A 54 -2.56 -17.86 10.20
C VAL A 54 -3.85 -18.65 10.24
N ASP A 55 -4.85 -18.26 9.44
CA ASP A 55 -6.15 -18.91 9.42
C ASP A 55 -6.08 -20.38 8.97
N GLU A 56 -5.19 -20.68 8.02
CA GLU A 56 -4.96 -22.03 7.48
C GLU A 56 -4.33 -22.98 8.52
N PHE A 57 -3.40 -22.48 9.34
CA PHE A 57 -2.66 -23.31 10.30
C PHE A 57 -3.11 -23.16 11.76
N MET A 58 -3.99 -22.20 12.08
CA MET A 58 -4.58 -22.06 13.43
C MET A 58 -5.29 -23.33 13.93
N PRO A 59 -6.03 -24.10 13.09
CA PRO A 59 -6.69 -25.32 13.55
C PRO A 59 -5.74 -26.35 14.18
N PHE A 60 -4.50 -26.44 13.70
CA PHE A 60 -3.48 -27.31 14.29
C PHE A 60 -3.12 -26.90 15.72
N PHE A 61 -2.88 -25.60 15.96
CA PHE A 61 -2.59 -25.10 17.31
C PHE A 61 -3.79 -25.30 18.25
N VAL A 62 -5.01 -25.14 17.74
CA VAL A 62 -6.24 -25.40 18.49
C VAL A 62 -6.37 -26.89 18.84
N ALA A 63 -6.06 -27.80 17.90
CA ALA A 63 -6.06 -29.24 18.15
C ALA A 63 -5.07 -29.64 19.25
N ILE A 64 -3.84 -29.08 19.22
CA ILE A 64 -2.84 -29.28 20.29
C ILE A 64 -3.40 -28.80 21.64
N ALA A 65 -3.97 -27.59 21.69
CA ALA A 65 -4.50 -27.02 22.92
C ALA A 65 -5.65 -27.87 23.53
N ASN A 66 -6.41 -28.56 22.68
CA ASN A 66 -7.53 -29.40 23.08
C ASN A 66 -7.16 -30.89 23.30
N ASN A 67 -5.88 -31.27 23.20
CA ASN A 67 -5.41 -32.66 23.20
C ASN A 67 -6.07 -33.54 22.11
N ASP A 68 -6.51 -32.92 21.01
CA ASP A 68 -7.01 -33.64 19.84
C ASP A 68 -5.82 -34.14 19.00
N MET A 69 -5.29 -35.29 19.43
CA MET A 69 -4.13 -35.91 18.80
C MET A 69 -4.42 -36.45 17.40
N GLU A 70 -5.68 -36.77 17.08
CA GLU A 70 -6.07 -37.23 15.73
C GLU A 70 -5.89 -36.09 14.72
N THR A 71 -6.45 -34.92 15.03
CA THR A 71 -6.31 -33.73 14.17
C THR A 71 -4.87 -33.20 14.17
N ALA A 72 -4.17 -33.24 15.30
CA ALA A 72 -2.79 -32.74 15.40
C ALA A 72 -1.79 -33.63 14.63
N GLN A 73 -1.96 -34.96 14.63
CA GLN A 73 -1.05 -35.87 13.90
C GLN A 73 -1.22 -35.82 12.38
N ASN A 74 -2.40 -35.41 11.91
CA ASN A 74 -2.68 -35.23 10.48
C ASN A 74 -2.13 -33.90 9.91
N PHE A 75 -1.43 -33.10 10.73
CA PHE A 75 -0.85 -31.84 10.29
C PHE A 75 0.31 -32.03 9.31
N ASP A 76 0.22 -31.37 8.15
CA ASP A 76 1.27 -31.35 7.15
C ASP A 76 2.22 -30.16 7.36
N GLU A 77 3.29 -30.40 8.11
CA GLU A 77 4.36 -29.42 8.36
C GLU A 77 5.03 -28.96 7.06
N THR A 78 5.14 -29.84 6.06
CA THR A 78 5.77 -29.52 4.78
C THR A 78 4.91 -28.55 3.99
N ALA A 79 3.58 -28.75 3.98
CA ALA A 79 2.63 -27.81 3.39
C ALA A 79 2.68 -26.44 4.07
N MET A 80 2.80 -26.39 5.41
CA MET A 80 2.97 -25.13 6.13
C MET A 80 4.24 -24.39 5.70
N MET A 81 5.38 -25.07 5.74
CA MET A 81 6.66 -24.45 5.39
C MET A 81 6.71 -23.96 3.93
N ASN A 82 6.11 -24.72 3.00
CA ASN A 82 5.98 -24.31 1.61
C ASN A 82 5.05 -23.10 1.43
N THR A 83 3.95 -23.06 2.18
CA THR A 83 3.01 -21.93 2.13
C THR A 83 3.66 -20.67 2.69
N ILE A 84 4.36 -20.75 3.83
CA ILE A 84 5.16 -19.66 4.40
C ILE A 84 6.20 -19.16 3.39
N ARG A 85 6.93 -20.09 2.75
CA ARG A 85 7.96 -19.72 1.77
C ARG A 85 7.37 -18.99 0.57
N THR A 86 6.27 -19.47 0.01
CA THR A 86 5.64 -18.86 -1.18
C THR A 86 4.94 -17.55 -0.85
N THR A 87 4.21 -17.47 0.26
CA THR A 87 3.42 -16.27 0.59
C THR A 87 4.23 -15.16 1.26
N LEU A 88 5.28 -15.49 2.01
CA LEU A 88 6.06 -14.50 2.77
C LEU A 88 7.40 -14.14 2.13
N ASN A 89 8.01 -15.02 1.31
CA ASN A 89 9.31 -14.72 0.67
C ASN A 89 9.21 -14.22 -0.78
N ASP A 90 8.06 -14.28 -1.46
CA ASP A 90 7.89 -13.72 -2.82
C ASP A 90 7.77 -12.17 -2.82
N GLY A 91 8.44 -11.51 -1.88
CA GLY A 91 8.43 -10.06 -1.68
C GLY A 91 9.78 -9.36 -1.89
N GLU A 92 10.81 -10.07 -2.38
CA GLU A 92 12.11 -9.52 -2.80
C GLU A 92 12.19 -9.31 -4.32
#